data_AF-A0A3N5JLP3-F1
#
_entry.id   AF-A0A3N5JLP3-F1
#
_cell.length_a   1.000
_cell.length_b   1.000
_cell.length_c   1.000
_cell.angle_alpha   90.00
_cell.angle_beta   90.00
_cell.angle_gamma   90.00
#
_symmetry.space_group_name_H-M   'P 1'
#
loop_
_entity.id
_entity.type
_entity.pdbx_description
1 polymer ?
#
loop_
_entity_poly.entity_id
_entity_poly.type
_entity_poly.pdbx_seq_one_letter_code
_entity_poly.pdbx_strand_id
1 'polypeptide(L)'
;MKRFYLCLLALTLMAGVALAQAPVVDPGWAVFVVRNGDPLSTGPAPTITESNPLTHAIAITTGLSGQKAALGTNLLNGAKISQIANLHIDRLDVGGSLWGPYFNIWVTDGLGHYAVVANEPSNPEWGADRWDIVGWDGLRTKTCKVYETPGAGTNTSWVHTYAGKTSLTFEDVANLVIAPPPVAYIADPANLVSAGAPDEIGTNVAYGYNWVFGDTAANYLSAFVVDNYYVAANFPVT
;
A
#
# COMPACT_ATOMS: atom_id res chain seq x y z
N MET A 1 -47.88 50.65 -32.45
CA MET A 1 -48.20 49.27 -32.87
C MET A 1 -47.48 48.30 -31.95
N LYS A 2 -48.24 47.42 -31.31
CA LYS A 2 -47.78 46.28 -30.48
C LYS A 2 -47.31 45.14 -31.41
N ARG A 3 -46.31 44.35 -30.99
CA ARG A 3 -46.06 42.89 -31.18
C ARG A 3 -44.56 42.61 -30.98
N PHE A 4 -44.11 42.03 -29.85
CA PHE A 4 -44.05 40.59 -29.51
C PHE A 4 -43.36 39.73 -30.57
N TYR A 5 -42.14 39.24 -30.27
CA TYR A 5 -41.61 37.86 -30.39
C TYR A 5 -40.23 37.86 -29.68
N LEU A 6 -40.02 37.19 -28.53
CA LEU A 6 -39.77 35.75 -28.40
C LEU A 6 -38.81 35.29 -29.50
N CYS A 7 -37.59 34.84 -29.26
CA CYS A 7 -37.24 33.66 -28.48
C CYS A 7 -35.70 33.55 -28.57
N LEU A 8 -35.01 33.28 -27.46
CA LEU A 8 -34.62 31.90 -27.13
C LEU A 8 -33.59 31.34 -28.15
N LEU A 9 -32.31 31.72 -28.03
CA LEU A 9 -31.13 30.87 -28.37
C LEU A 9 -29.84 31.73 -28.35
N ALA A 10 -29.22 31.84 -27.18
CA ALA A 10 -27.80 32.15 -26.95
C ALA A 10 -27.73 32.48 -25.45
N LEU A 11 -27.01 31.78 -24.59
CA LEU A 11 -25.77 31.10 -24.80
C LEU A 11 -25.63 30.13 -23.61
N THR A 12 -25.65 28.84 -23.92
CA THR A 12 -24.91 27.78 -23.24
C THR A 12 -24.14 28.22 -21.98
N LEU A 13 -24.77 28.17 -20.80
CA LEU A 13 -24.02 27.93 -19.58
C LEU A 13 -23.82 26.42 -19.53
N MET A 14 -22.62 26.01 -19.94
CA MET A 14 -22.17 24.65 -19.87
C MET A 14 -22.43 24.15 -18.45
N ALA A 15 -23.37 23.21 -18.30
CA ALA A 15 -23.24 22.18 -17.30
C ALA A 15 -21.90 21.52 -17.64
N GLY A 16 -20.84 21.99 -16.98
CA GLY A 16 -19.53 21.39 -17.04
C GLY A 16 -19.75 19.93 -16.71
N VAL A 17 -19.67 19.11 -17.75
CA VAL A 17 -19.47 17.69 -17.66
C VAL A 17 -18.38 17.54 -16.61
N ALA A 18 -18.73 16.99 -15.45
CA ALA A 18 -17.73 16.43 -14.57
C ALA A 18 -17.00 15.42 -15.46
N LEU A 19 -15.86 15.82 -16.00
CA LEU A 19 -14.92 14.91 -16.60
C LEU A 19 -14.68 13.92 -15.47
N ALA A 20 -15.20 12.71 -15.62
CA ALA A 20 -14.71 11.58 -14.85
C ALA A 20 -13.19 11.66 -15.04
N GLN A 21 -12.49 12.06 -13.97
CA GLN A 21 -11.03 12.02 -13.99
C GLN A 21 -10.72 10.58 -14.35
N ALA A 22 -9.99 10.40 -15.45
CA ALA A 22 -9.55 9.07 -15.83
C ALA A 22 -8.87 8.45 -14.60
N PRO A 23 -9.08 7.15 -14.34
CA PRO A 23 -8.37 6.43 -13.29
C PRO A 23 -6.88 6.75 -13.43
N VAL A 24 -6.30 7.45 -12.44
CA VAL A 24 -4.86 7.75 -12.44
C VAL A 24 -4.16 6.51 -11.91
N VAL A 25 -4.02 5.49 -12.74
CA VAL A 25 -2.97 4.51 -12.52
C VAL A 25 -1.66 5.20 -12.88
N ASP A 26 -0.91 5.60 -11.86
CA ASP A 26 0.39 6.23 -12.03
C ASP A 26 1.37 5.22 -12.66
N PRO A 27 2.09 5.51 -13.75
CA PRO A 27 3.19 4.67 -14.18
C PRO A 27 4.17 4.41 -13.03
N GLY A 28 4.56 3.15 -12.80
CA GLY A 28 5.56 2.79 -11.78
C GLY A 28 5.09 1.85 -10.68
N TRP A 29 3.94 1.20 -10.86
CA TRP A 29 3.53 0.06 -10.05
C TRP A 29 3.99 -1.26 -10.67
N ALA A 30 4.43 -2.19 -9.82
CA ALA A 30 4.79 -3.55 -10.17
C ALA A 30 3.93 -4.52 -9.37
N VAL A 31 3.42 -5.55 -10.03
CA VAL A 31 2.69 -6.64 -9.36
C VAL A 31 3.61 -7.85 -9.26
N PHE A 32 3.68 -8.46 -8.07
CA PHE A 32 4.58 -9.57 -7.83
C PHE A 32 4.06 -10.52 -6.76
N VAL A 33 4.59 -11.75 -6.78
CA VAL A 33 4.34 -12.75 -5.74
C VAL A 33 5.34 -12.54 -4.62
N VAL A 34 4.84 -12.40 -3.39
CA VAL A 34 5.65 -12.30 -2.18
C VAL A 34 5.94 -13.70 -1.63
N ARG A 35 4.90 -14.53 -1.51
CA ARG A 35 5.01 -15.87 -0.94
C ARG A 35 4.02 -16.83 -1.56
N ASN A 36 4.49 -18.01 -1.97
CA ASN A 36 3.64 -19.09 -2.48
C ASN A 36 3.09 -20.00 -1.35
N GLY A 37 2.52 -19.40 -0.31
CA GLY A 37 1.90 -20.16 0.78
C GLY A 37 2.81 -20.44 1.98
N ASP A 38 2.24 -21.14 2.96
CA ASP A 38 3.01 -21.78 4.04
C ASP A 38 4.10 -22.69 3.43
N PRO A 39 5.31 -22.78 4.01
CA PRO A 39 6.34 -23.74 3.57
C PRO A 39 5.86 -25.18 3.37
N LEU A 40 4.76 -25.58 4.00
CA LEU A 40 4.14 -26.91 3.86
C LEU A 40 3.14 -27.01 2.69
N SER A 41 2.78 -25.89 2.06
CA SER A 41 1.89 -25.84 0.90
C SER A 41 2.65 -26.14 -0.39
N THR A 42 2.15 -27.11 -1.17
CA THR A 42 2.69 -27.46 -2.50
C THR A 42 1.81 -26.96 -3.65
N GLY A 43 0.89 -26.04 -3.36
CA GLY A 43 -0.07 -25.54 -4.33
C GLY A 43 0.49 -24.50 -5.31
N PRO A 44 -0.32 -24.10 -6.31
CA PRO A 44 0.08 -23.09 -7.28
C PRO A 44 0.29 -21.74 -6.62
N ALA A 45 1.16 -20.91 -7.20
CA ALA A 45 1.37 -19.50 -6.81
C ALA A 45 0.06 -18.69 -6.80
N PRO A 46 0.01 -17.55 -6.08
CA PRO A 46 -1.05 -16.57 -6.27
C PRO A 46 -1.21 -16.23 -7.75
N THR A 47 -2.45 -16.14 -8.20
CA THR A 47 -2.75 -15.74 -9.58
C THR A 47 -2.83 -14.22 -9.64
N ILE A 48 -2.12 -13.61 -10.57
CA ILE A 48 -2.17 -12.19 -10.87
C ILE A 48 -2.58 -12.04 -12.34
N THR A 49 -3.68 -11.34 -12.59
CA THR A 49 -4.20 -11.14 -13.94
C THR A 49 -4.61 -9.68 -14.11
N GLU A 50 -4.16 -9.03 -15.19
CA GLU A 50 -4.77 -7.77 -15.62
C GLU A 50 -6.21 -8.06 -16.06
N SER A 51 -7.18 -7.57 -15.29
CA SER A 51 -8.58 -7.92 -15.45
C SER A 51 -9.28 -7.08 -16.52
N ASN A 52 -8.78 -5.87 -16.80
CA ASN A 52 -9.30 -5.01 -17.85
C ASN A 52 -8.25 -4.02 -18.38
N PRO A 53 -7.86 -4.08 -19.67
CA PRO A 53 -6.89 -3.15 -20.25
C PRO A 53 -7.40 -1.71 -20.39
N LEU A 54 -8.72 -1.46 -20.21
CA LEU A 54 -9.30 -0.12 -20.28
C LEU A 54 -9.36 0.60 -18.93
N THR A 55 -9.38 -0.15 -17.81
CA THR A 55 -9.42 0.44 -16.47
C THR A 55 -8.11 0.24 -15.71
N HIS A 56 -7.21 -0.63 -16.19
CA HIS A 56 -5.99 -1.07 -15.47
C HIS A 56 -6.28 -1.79 -14.14
N ALA A 57 -7.50 -2.33 -13.99
CA ALA A 57 -7.87 -3.12 -12.82
C ALA A 57 -7.06 -4.43 -12.78
N ILE A 58 -6.53 -4.75 -11.60
CA ILE A 58 -5.75 -5.95 -11.34
C ILE A 58 -6.58 -6.92 -10.52
N ALA A 59 -6.66 -8.18 -10.96
CA ALA A 59 -7.21 -9.27 -10.19
C ALA A 59 -6.07 -10.08 -9.54
N ILE A 60 -6.14 -10.28 -8.22
CA ILE A 60 -5.19 -11.06 -7.44
C ILE A 60 -5.93 -12.10 -6.63
N THR A 61 -5.56 -13.38 -6.79
CA THR A 61 -6.18 -14.48 -6.03
C THR A 61 -5.15 -15.16 -5.14
N THR A 62 -5.42 -15.17 -3.83
CA THR A 62 -4.67 -15.89 -2.80
C THR A 62 -5.55 -17.02 -2.24
N GLY A 63 -5.51 -18.17 -2.91
CA GLY A 63 -6.39 -19.30 -2.62
C GLY A 63 -5.93 -20.23 -1.51
N LEU A 64 -4.67 -20.14 -1.07
CA LEU A 64 -4.08 -21.02 -0.06
C LEU A 64 -3.48 -20.24 1.11
N SER A 65 -3.56 -20.83 2.31
CA SER A 65 -2.98 -20.23 3.52
C SER A 65 -1.53 -19.82 3.32
N GLY A 66 -1.20 -18.60 3.76
CA GLY A 66 0.14 -18.05 3.67
C GLY A 66 0.47 -17.44 2.31
N GLN A 67 -0.40 -17.55 1.30
CA GLN A 67 -0.14 -16.90 0.03
C GLN A 67 -0.14 -15.38 0.19
N LYS A 68 0.87 -14.75 -0.40
CA LYS A 68 1.01 -13.30 -0.44
C LYS A 68 1.39 -12.85 -1.84
N ALA A 69 0.74 -11.80 -2.31
CA ALA A 69 1.11 -11.04 -3.48
C ALA A 69 1.08 -9.56 -3.13
N ALA A 70 1.71 -8.73 -3.95
CA ALA A 70 1.77 -7.32 -3.71
C ALA A 70 1.69 -6.51 -5.01
N LEU A 71 1.23 -5.28 -4.84
CA LEU A 71 1.29 -4.21 -5.80
C LEU A 71 2.21 -3.14 -5.19
N GLY A 72 3.44 -3.05 -5.69
CA GLY A 72 4.50 -2.22 -5.10
C GLY A 72 4.97 -1.09 -6.02
N THR A 73 5.48 -0.02 -5.43
CA THR A 73 6.00 1.14 -6.16
C THR A 73 7.15 1.83 -5.42
N ASN A 74 8.01 2.50 -6.20
CA ASN A 74 9.11 3.33 -5.72
C ASN A 74 8.79 4.83 -5.79
N LEU A 75 7.54 5.22 -6.10
CA LEU A 75 7.13 6.63 -6.22
C LEU A 75 7.34 7.44 -4.93
N LEU A 76 7.34 6.79 -3.77
CA LEU A 76 7.59 7.44 -2.47
C LEU A 76 9.05 7.37 -2.02
N ASN A 77 9.95 6.74 -2.78
CA ASN A 77 11.33 6.55 -2.35
C ASN A 77 12.03 7.90 -2.11
N GLY A 78 12.74 7.99 -0.99
CA GLY A 78 13.41 9.21 -0.54
C GLY A 78 12.52 10.20 0.21
N ALA A 79 11.19 10.01 0.19
CA ALA A 79 10.31 10.77 1.08
C ALA A 79 10.45 10.26 2.52
N LYS A 80 10.23 11.14 3.48
CA LYS A 80 9.91 10.80 4.87
C LYS A 80 8.46 10.35 4.96
N ILE A 81 8.15 9.51 5.95
CA ILE A 81 6.78 9.08 6.25
C ILE A 81 5.80 10.26 6.42
N SER A 82 6.24 11.32 7.10
CA SER A 82 5.45 12.55 7.28
C SER A 82 5.11 13.32 6.01
N GLN A 83 5.76 13.01 4.89
CA GLN A 83 5.50 13.67 3.61
C GLN A 83 4.40 12.97 2.80
N ILE A 84 3.90 11.82 3.25
CA ILE A 84 2.82 11.12 2.56
C ILE A 84 1.61 12.05 2.48
N ALA A 85 1.23 12.36 1.24
CA ALA A 85 0.10 13.22 0.91
C ALA A 85 -1.16 12.39 0.75
N ASN A 86 -1.08 11.27 0.04
CA ASN A 86 -2.23 10.38 -0.16
C ASN A 86 -1.78 8.94 -0.33
N LEU A 87 -2.61 8.01 0.14
CA LEU A 87 -2.54 6.59 -0.17
C LEU A 87 -3.95 6.14 -0.54
N HIS A 88 -4.12 5.49 -1.69
CA HIS A 88 -5.45 5.08 -2.14
C HIS A 88 -5.43 3.77 -2.93
N ILE A 89 -6.50 2.98 -2.80
CA ILE A 89 -6.82 1.83 -3.64
C ILE A 89 -8.32 1.54 -3.61
N ASP A 90 -8.94 1.43 -4.79
CA ASP A 90 -10.32 0.99 -4.88
C ASP A 90 -10.40 -0.54 -4.85
N ARG A 91 -11.34 -1.08 -4.07
CA ARG A 91 -11.76 -2.48 -4.16
C ARG A 91 -13.05 -2.58 -4.97
N LEU A 92 -12.98 -3.33 -6.06
CA LEU A 92 -14.09 -3.63 -6.95
C LEU A 92 -14.72 -5.00 -6.70
N ASP A 93 -14.07 -5.84 -5.89
CA ASP A 93 -14.57 -7.17 -5.57
C ASP A 93 -15.73 -7.16 -4.55
N VAL A 94 -16.62 -8.15 -4.65
CA VAL A 94 -17.78 -8.30 -3.76
C VAL A 94 -17.56 -9.50 -2.84
N GLY A 95 -17.39 -9.25 -1.55
CA GLY A 95 -17.38 -10.31 -0.53
C GLY A 95 -16.01 -10.95 -0.24
N GLY A 96 -14.91 -10.24 -0.52
CA GLY A 96 -13.57 -10.72 -0.21
C GLY A 96 -13.10 -10.51 1.24
N SER A 97 -11.78 -10.67 1.45
CA SER A 97 -11.09 -10.47 2.76
C SER A 97 -11.63 -9.27 3.53
N LEU A 98 -11.87 -9.44 4.83
CA LEU A 98 -12.37 -8.37 5.70
C LEU A 98 -11.36 -7.23 5.92
N TRP A 99 -10.07 -7.49 5.70
CA TRP A 99 -8.99 -6.62 6.17
C TRP A 99 -7.91 -6.35 5.10
N GLY A 100 -7.89 -7.08 4.00
CA GLY A 100 -7.00 -6.84 2.86
C GLY A 100 -7.61 -5.92 1.78
N PRO A 101 -6.79 -5.31 0.91
CA PRO A 101 -5.35 -5.23 1.06
C PRO A 101 -4.97 -4.36 2.26
N TYR A 102 -3.76 -4.58 2.75
CA TYR A 102 -3.10 -3.74 3.75
C TYR A 102 -1.84 -3.15 3.15
N PHE A 103 -1.31 -2.07 3.71
CA PHE A 103 -0.10 -1.46 3.16
C PHE A 103 1.13 -1.75 4.01
N ASN A 104 2.26 -1.88 3.34
CA ASN A 104 3.58 -2.00 3.94
C ASN A 104 4.51 -0.96 3.31
N ILE A 105 5.31 -0.32 4.15
CA ILE A 105 6.29 0.69 3.74
C ILE A 105 7.66 0.25 4.23
N TRP A 106 8.58 0.02 3.31
CA TRP A 106 9.98 -0.17 3.68
C TRP A 106 10.57 1.18 4.09
N VAL A 107 11.17 1.21 5.28
CA VAL A 107 11.78 2.40 5.85
C VAL A 107 13.22 2.16 6.25
N THR A 108 14.02 3.23 6.24
CA THR A 108 15.41 3.25 6.70
C THR A 108 15.70 4.49 7.54
N ASP A 109 16.69 4.39 8.42
CA ASP A 109 17.29 5.53 9.12
C ASP A 109 18.46 6.16 8.34
N GLY A 110 18.83 5.60 7.19
CA GLY A 110 19.99 6.03 6.39
C GLY A 110 21.34 5.55 6.91
N LEU A 111 21.37 4.74 7.99
CA LEU A 111 22.57 4.17 8.60
C LEU A 111 22.71 2.67 8.34
N GLY A 112 21.93 2.13 7.40
CA GLY A 112 21.96 0.72 7.01
C GLY A 112 20.93 -0.14 7.75
N HIS A 113 20.07 0.45 8.58
CA HIS A 113 18.93 -0.27 9.14
C HIS A 113 17.72 -0.15 8.23
N TYR A 114 17.00 -1.26 8.07
CA TYR A 114 15.73 -1.31 7.36
C TYR A 114 14.68 -2.03 8.20
N ALA A 115 13.43 -1.66 7.99
CA ALA A 115 12.26 -2.32 8.56
C ALA A 115 11.05 -2.08 7.67
N VAL A 116 10.01 -2.87 7.86
CA VAL A 116 8.68 -2.58 7.32
C VAL A 116 7.86 -1.89 8.41
N VAL A 117 7.23 -0.77 8.07
CA VAL A 117 6.12 -0.20 8.84
C VAL A 117 4.80 -0.44 8.11
N ALA A 118 3.73 -0.71 8.85
CA ALA A 118 2.46 -1.15 8.27
C ALA A 118 1.26 -0.65 9.05
N ASN A 119 0.11 -0.59 8.37
CA ASN A 119 -1.16 -0.57 9.08
C ASN A 119 -1.47 -1.96 9.68
N GLU A 120 -2.24 -1.96 10.75
CA GLU A 120 -2.91 -3.16 11.27
C GLU A 120 -4.39 -3.03 10.89
N PRO A 121 -4.81 -3.45 9.68
CA PRO A 121 -6.16 -3.17 9.18
C PRO A 121 -7.28 -3.77 10.06
N SER A 122 -6.94 -4.77 10.89
CA SER A 122 -7.82 -5.39 11.88
C SER A 122 -8.11 -4.49 13.09
N ASN A 123 -7.29 -3.46 13.34
CA ASN A 123 -7.58 -2.45 14.34
C ASN A 123 -8.80 -1.62 13.89
N PRO A 124 -9.82 -1.43 14.75
CA PRO A 124 -11.03 -0.67 14.40
C PRO A 124 -10.77 0.77 13.96
N GLU A 125 -9.63 1.37 14.36
CA GLU A 125 -9.25 2.73 13.98
C GLU A 125 -9.07 2.92 12.47
N TRP A 126 -8.86 1.83 11.70
CA TRP A 126 -8.70 1.86 10.25
C TRP A 126 -10.03 1.72 9.50
N GLY A 127 -11.17 1.60 10.18
CA GLY A 127 -12.43 1.25 9.53
C GLY A 127 -12.78 2.09 8.29
N ALA A 128 -12.67 3.42 8.40
CA ALA A 128 -12.91 4.34 7.28
C ALA A 128 -11.68 4.60 6.40
N ASP A 129 -10.47 4.49 6.98
CA ASP A 129 -9.23 4.96 6.35
C ASP A 129 -8.35 3.81 5.82
N ARG A 130 -8.88 2.59 5.74
CA ARG A 130 -8.08 1.39 5.43
C ARG A 130 -7.44 1.44 4.03
N TRP A 131 -8.17 1.99 3.08
CA TRP A 131 -7.83 2.01 1.66
C TRP A 131 -7.81 3.42 1.07
N ASP A 132 -8.17 4.42 1.86
CA ASP A 132 -8.16 5.82 1.46
C ASP A 132 -7.65 6.67 2.62
N ILE A 133 -6.44 7.20 2.47
CA ILE A 133 -5.80 8.04 3.48
C ILE A 133 -5.49 9.36 2.81
N VAL A 134 -6.18 10.40 3.28
CA VAL A 134 -6.02 11.77 2.79
C VAL A 134 -5.17 12.55 3.77
N GLY A 135 -3.94 12.83 3.37
CA GLY A 135 -3.00 13.66 4.10
C GLY A 135 -2.30 12.97 5.26
N TRP A 136 -1.23 13.63 5.72
CA TRP A 136 -0.47 13.21 6.88
C TRP A 136 -1.31 13.18 8.17
N ASP A 137 -2.26 14.10 8.35
CA ASP A 137 -3.08 14.17 9.55
C ASP A 137 -3.97 12.93 9.74
N GLY A 138 -4.44 12.32 8.64
CA GLY A 138 -5.18 11.06 8.68
C GLY A 138 -4.31 9.88 9.10
N LEU A 139 -3.02 9.91 8.74
CA LEU A 139 -2.07 8.81 8.99
C LEU A 139 -1.42 8.89 10.37
N ARG A 140 -0.95 10.08 10.79
CA ARG A 140 -0.04 10.28 11.94
C ARG A 140 -0.54 9.70 13.26
N THR A 141 -1.86 9.67 13.46
CA THR A 141 -2.48 9.24 14.71
C THR A 141 -2.72 7.73 14.77
N LYS A 142 -2.61 7.03 13.64
CA LYS A 142 -2.93 5.61 13.55
C LYS A 142 -1.81 4.75 14.12
N THR A 143 -2.17 3.62 14.72
CA THR A 143 -1.18 2.64 15.18
C THR A 143 -0.30 2.18 14.02
N CYS A 144 1.01 2.17 14.26
CA CYS A 144 2.04 1.70 13.34
C CYS A 144 2.61 0.38 13.85
N LYS A 145 2.59 -0.65 13.01
CA LYS A 145 3.26 -1.93 13.29
C LYS A 145 4.61 -1.96 12.62
N VAL A 146 5.57 -2.64 13.24
CA VAL A 146 6.92 -2.83 12.73
C VAL A 146 7.15 -4.31 12.44
N TYR A 147 7.72 -4.62 11.28
CA TYR A 147 8.06 -5.96 10.83
C TYR A 147 9.43 -5.97 10.14
N GLU A 148 9.90 -7.17 9.78
CA GLU A 148 11.09 -7.39 8.94
C GLU A 148 12.37 -6.73 9.47
N THR A 149 12.56 -6.81 10.78
CA THR A 149 13.76 -6.37 11.49
C THR A 149 13.89 -7.14 12.81
N PRO A 150 15.10 -7.35 13.36
CA PRO A 150 15.27 -7.96 14.66
C PRO A 150 14.51 -7.21 15.75
N GLY A 151 13.90 -7.95 16.68
CA GLY A 151 13.17 -7.39 17.82
C GLY A 151 11.78 -6.81 17.48
N ALA A 152 11.33 -6.87 16.22
CA ALA A 152 10.01 -6.35 15.81
C ALA A 152 8.85 -6.97 16.62
N GLY A 153 8.78 -8.30 16.67
CA GLY A 153 7.71 -9.03 17.37
C GLY A 153 7.72 -8.92 18.89
N THR A 154 8.78 -8.35 19.48
CA THR A 154 8.90 -8.11 20.93
C THR A 154 8.94 -6.61 21.27
N ASN A 155 8.67 -5.74 20.29
CA ASN A 155 8.71 -4.28 20.43
C ASN A 155 10.07 -3.74 20.94
N THR A 156 11.17 -4.38 20.51
CA THR A 156 12.55 -4.02 20.87
C THR A 156 13.44 -3.74 19.65
N SER A 157 12.84 -3.58 18.46
CA SER A 157 13.61 -3.30 17.25
C SER A 157 14.31 -1.93 17.27
N TRP A 158 15.19 -1.71 16.30
CA TRP A 158 15.82 -0.41 16.10
C TRP A 158 14.79 0.71 15.91
N VAL A 159 13.63 0.43 15.29
CA VAL A 159 12.54 1.40 15.12
C VAL A 159 11.94 1.82 16.47
N HIS A 160 11.76 0.86 17.39
CA HIS A 160 11.27 1.14 18.74
C HIS A 160 12.30 1.92 19.56
N THR A 161 13.59 1.62 19.37
CA THR A 161 14.69 2.37 19.99
C THR A 161 14.76 3.79 19.43
N TYR A 162 14.64 3.95 18.12
CA TYR A 162 14.58 5.24 17.43
C TYR A 162 13.44 6.12 17.98
N ALA A 163 12.25 5.54 18.13
CA ALA A 163 11.08 6.23 18.66
C ALA A 163 11.09 6.41 20.19
N GLY A 164 11.93 5.66 20.91
CA GLY A 164 11.93 5.60 22.38
C GLY A 164 10.62 5.04 22.97
N LYS A 165 9.92 4.17 22.23
CA LYS A 165 8.58 3.68 22.56
C LYS A 165 8.37 2.22 22.15
N THR A 166 7.49 1.51 22.86
CA THR A 166 7.07 0.14 22.54
C THR A 166 5.78 0.07 21.73
N SER A 167 4.92 1.08 21.85
CA SER A 167 3.71 1.23 21.06
C SER A 167 3.90 2.46 20.18
N LEU A 168 3.74 2.28 18.87
CA LEU A 168 4.05 3.31 17.89
C LEU A 168 2.80 3.77 17.17
N THR A 169 2.73 5.06 16.87
CA THR A 169 1.90 5.60 15.79
C THR A 169 2.76 5.94 14.58
N PHE A 170 2.15 6.30 13.45
CA PHE A 170 2.94 6.80 12.32
C PHE A 170 3.72 8.08 12.66
N GLU A 171 3.21 8.93 13.58
CA GLU A 171 3.93 10.11 14.07
C GLU A 171 5.29 9.77 14.69
N ASP A 172 5.41 8.62 15.37
CA ASP A 172 6.65 8.18 16.00
C ASP A 172 7.73 7.80 14.98
N VAL A 173 7.33 7.48 13.75
CA VAL A 173 8.22 7.11 12.63
C VAL A 173 8.22 8.16 11.51
N ALA A 174 7.68 9.35 11.79
CA ALA A 174 7.45 10.42 10.83
C ALA A 174 8.70 10.84 10.02
N ASN A 175 9.88 10.70 10.62
CA ASN A 175 11.16 11.15 10.07
C ASN A 175 11.98 10.04 9.41
N LEU A 176 11.53 8.78 9.46
CA LEU A 176 12.19 7.70 8.73
C LEU A 176 11.96 7.88 7.23
N VAL A 177 12.97 7.49 6.45
CA VAL A 177 12.97 7.61 4.99
C VAL A 177 12.36 6.36 4.40
N ILE A 178 11.46 6.53 3.44
CA ILE A 178 10.89 5.45 2.64
C ILE A 178 11.94 5.02 1.63
N ALA A 179 12.41 3.77 1.76
CA ALA A 179 13.35 3.18 0.82
C ALA A 179 13.36 1.65 1.00
N PRO A 180 13.28 0.86 -0.08
CA PRO A 180 13.47 -0.58 0.01
C PRO A 180 14.93 -0.91 0.37
N PRO A 181 15.17 -2.00 1.11
CA PRO A 181 16.50 -2.53 1.32
C PRO A 181 17.10 -3.06 0.00
N PRO A 182 18.44 -3.11 -0.14
CA PRO A 182 19.06 -3.85 -1.23
C PRO A 182 18.83 -5.35 -1.07
N VAL A 183 18.83 -6.10 -2.18
CA VAL A 183 18.70 -7.58 -2.22
C VAL A 183 19.62 -8.28 -1.22
N ALA A 184 20.86 -7.80 -1.09
CA ALA A 184 21.84 -8.36 -0.16
C ALA A 184 21.43 -8.23 1.32
N TYR A 185 20.71 -7.17 1.69
CA TYR A 185 20.19 -6.99 3.05
C TYR A 185 19.08 -8.01 3.33
N ILE A 186 18.15 -8.21 2.38
CA ILE A 186 17.08 -9.20 2.51
C ILE A 186 17.64 -10.62 2.60
N ALA A 187 18.67 -10.92 1.81
CA ALA A 187 19.29 -12.25 1.79
C ALA A 187 20.14 -12.57 3.03
N ASP A 188 20.49 -11.58 3.86
CA ASP A 188 21.27 -11.77 5.07
C ASP A 188 20.37 -12.22 6.24
N PRO A 189 20.51 -13.46 6.74
CA PRO A 189 19.68 -13.96 7.83
C PRO A 189 19.83 -13.18 9.14
N ALA A 190 20.91 -12.42 9.33
CA ALA A 190 21.09 -11.58 10.52
C ALA A 190 20.05 -10.44 10.59
N ASN A 191 19.52 -10.00 9.44
CA ASN A 191 18.51 -8.95 9.37
C ASN A 191 17.09 -9.44 9.66
N LEU A 192 16.90 -10.76 9.80
CA LEU A 192 15.61 -11.37 10.14
C LEU A 192 14.45 -10.91 9.26
N VAL A 193 14.72 -10.70 7.96
CA VAL A 193 13.68 -10.51 6.95
C VAL A 193 13.03 -11.86 6.66
N SER A 194 11.71 -11.95 6.86
CA SER A 194 10.96 -13.18 6.73
C SER A 194 10.53 -13.42 5.28
N ALA A 195 10.17 -14.65 4.95
CA ALA A 195 9.60 -14.99 3.64
C ALA A 195 8.22 -14.35 3.37
N GLY A 196 7.65 -13.61 4.34
CA GLY A 196 6.41 -12.86 4.18
C GLY A 196 6.62 -11.36 3.98
N ALA A 197 7.88 -10.90 3.90
CA ALA A 197 8.26 -9.52 3.65
C ALA A 197 7.83 -9.06 2.24
N PRO A 198 7.55 -7.77 2.02
CA PRO A 198 7.07 -7.27 0.74
C PRO A 198 8.23 -7.11 -0.26
N ASP A 199 8.74 -8.24 -0.73
CA ASP A 199 9.73 -8.40 -1.79
C ASP A 199 9.33 -9.53 -2.75
N GLU A 200 9.83 -9.49 -3.97
CA GLU A 200 9.51 -10.49 -5.00
C GLU A 200 10.22 -11.81 -4.73
N ILE A 201 9.43 -12.89 -4.66
CA ILE A 201 9.94 -14.24 -4.41
C ILE A 201 10.98 -14.63 -5.47
N GLY A 202 12.16 -15.03 -4.99
CA GLY A 202 13.26 -15.53 -5.83
C GLY A 202 14.20 -14.45 -6.38
N THR A 203 13.81 -13.18 -6.39
CA THR A 203 14.68 -12.06 -6.77
C THR A 203 15.05 -11.18 -5.59
N ASN A 204 14.21 -11.19 -4.53
CA ASN A 204 14.26 -10.31 -3.37
C ASN A 204 14.22 -8.81 -3.75
N VAL A 205 13.64 -8.48 -4.91
CA VAL A 205 13.44 -7.09 -5.30
C VAL A 205 12.29 -6.52 -4.48
N ALA A 206 12.56 -5.44 -3.74
CA ALA A 206 11.58 -4.75 -2.91
C ALA A 206 11.25 -3.35 -3.45
N TYR A 207 10.09 -2.83 -3.06
CA TYR A 207 9.60 -1.49 -3.41
C TYR A 207 9.28 -0.68 -2.16
N GLY A 208 9.51 0.63 -2.17
CA GLY A 208 9.34 1.46 -0.97
C GLY A 208 7.94 1.41 -0.36
N TYR A 209 6.91 1.37 -1.19
CA TYR A 209 5.51 1.24 -0.76
C TYR A 209 4.84 0.05 -1.44
N ASN A 210 3.98 -0.69 -0.71
CA ASN A 210 3.31 -1.88 -1.20
C ASN A 210 1.89 -1.98 -0.66
N TRP A 211 0.92 -2.22 -1.53
CA TRP A 211 -0.35 -2.86 -1.15
C TRP A 211 -0.16 -4.37 -1.17
N VAL A 212 -0.50 -5.04 -0.08
CA VAL A 212 -0.28 -6.48 0.10
C VAL A 212 -1.60 -7.22 0.21
N PHE A 213 -1.68 -8.35 -0.49
CA PHE A 213 -2.84 -9.18 -0.67
C PHE A 213 -2.53 -10.58 -0.13
N GLY A 214 -3.40 -11.10 0.74
CA GLY A 214 -3.18 -12.40 1.39
C GLY A 214 -2.33 -12.33 2.66
N ASP A 215 -2.48 -13.36 3.49
CA ASP A 215 -1.64 -13.64 4.66
C ASP A 215 -1.80 -15.11 5.11
N THR A 216 -1.13 -15.49 6.20
CA THR A 216 -1.33 -16.76 6.90
C THR A 216 -2.71 -16.86 7.53
N ALA A 217 -3.29 -15.73 7.95
CA ALA A 217 -4.60 -15.73 8.56
C ALA A 217 -5.70 -15.85 7.48
N ALA A 218 -6.65 -16.77 7.71
CA ALA A 218 -7.67 -17.15 6.73
C ALA A 218 -8.56 -15.98 6.27
N ASN A 219 -8.67 -14.93 7.08
CA ASN A 219 -9.37 -13.68 6.76
C ASN A 219 -8.72 -12.86 5.63
N TYR A 220 -7.53 -13.24 5.15
CA TYR A 220 -6.86 -12.59 4.01
C TYR A 220 -6.89 -13.43 2.72
N LEU A 221 -7.44 -14.66 2.75
CA LEU A 221 -7.61 -15.49 1.57
C LEU A 221 -8.80 -14.98 0.75
N SER A 222 -8.54 -14.55 -0.48
CA SER A 222 -9.59 -13.98 -1.31
C SER A 222 -9.21 -13.84 -2.78
N ALA A 223 -10.20 -13.46 -3.58
CA ALA A 223 -10.00 -12.85 -4.88
C ALA A 223 -10.22 -11.34 -4.72
N PHE A 224 -9.16 -10.58 -4.92
CA PHE A 224 -9.17 -9.12 -4.92
C PHE A 224 -9.27 -8.64 -6.35
N VAL A 225 -10.12 -7.65 -6.59
CA VAL A 225 -10.12 -6.88 -7.84
C VAL A 225 -9.94 -5.44 -7.43
N VAL A 226 -8.83 -4.84 -7.82
CA VAL A 226 -8.45 -3.49 -7.41
C VAL A 226 -8.19 -2.59 -8.60
N ASP A 227 -8.46 -1.31 -8.40
CA ASP A 227 -8.29 -0.26 -9.41
C ASP A 227 -7.95 1.07 -8.73
N ASN A 228 -7.73 2.13 -9.50
CA ASN A 228 -7.51 3.51 -9.03
C ASN A 228 -6.42 3.65 -7.96
N TYR A 229 -5.46 2.73 -7.88
CA TYR A 229 -4.45 2.78 -6.85
C TYR A 229 -3.42 3.88 -7.14
N TYR A 230 -3.15 4.72 -6.15
CA TYR A 230 -2.13 5.75 -6.23
C TYR A 230 -1.54 6.05 -4.85
N VAL A 231 -0.34 6.61 -4.88
CA VAL A 231 0.33 7.15 -3.72
C VAL A 231 0.96 8.48 -4.10
N ALA A 232 1.00 9.41 -3.15
CA ALA A 232 1.60 10.71 -3.37
C ALA A 232 2.38 11.16 -2.13
N ALA A 233 3.48 11.87 -2.36
CA ALA A 233 4.21 12.58 -1.32
C ALA A 233 4.50 14.01 -1.73
N ASN A 234 4.56 14.91 -0.75
CA ASN A 234 4.95 16.29 -0.94
C ASN A 234 6.48 16.41 -0.96
N PHE A 235 7.08 16.35 -2.16
CA PHE A 235 8.49 16.64 -2.38
C PHE A 235 8.72 18.11 -2.81
N PRO A 236 9.93 18.67 -2.60
CA PRO A 236 10.98 18.29 -1.64
C PRO A 236 10.68 18.90 -0.26
N VAL A 237 11.15 18.29 0.84
CA VAL A 237 11.09 19.00 2.14
C VAL A 237 12.24 19.99 2.17
N THR A 238 11.89 21.27 2.28
CA THR A 238 12.78 22.36 2.71
C THR A 238 13.42 22.08 4.06
#